data_AF-A0A959KWM6-F1
#
_entry.id   AF-A0A959KWM6-F1
#
_cell.length_a   1.000
_cell.length_b   1.000
_cell.length_c   1.000
_cell.angle_alpha   90.00
_cell.angle_beta   90.00
_cell.angle_gamma   90.00
#
_symmetry.space_group_name_H-M   'P 1'
#
loop_
_entity.id
_entity.type
_entity.pdbx_description
1 polymer ?
#
loop_
_entity_poly.entity_id
_entity_poly.type
_entity_poly.pdbx_seq_one_letter_code
_entity_poly.pdbx_strand_id
1 'polypeptide(L)'
;MRNTNFLLLLLVPVLLSCNRQPNPELLAALPGEWYFQGKPSAGYSFSADGSFSFWDEEVIDAGSWTLRGKEIECLGGDGAWSARIDVEGDSLFWGRSVFVKAKATGDLRERLLGAWTRKTSTVDETYEFFPDGQLLYTLNEENYTRIGKWQLTGNELELDLPGRGPEPIR
;
A
#
# COMPACT_ATOMS: atom_id res chain seq x y z
N MET A 1 -13.30 -77.66 2.35
CA MET A 1 -13.61 -76.75 1.22
C MET A 1 -12.99 -75.40 1.53
N ARG A 2 -12.33 -74.81 0.53
CA ARG A 2 -11.54 -73.57 0.61
C ARG A 2 -12.39 -72.41 1.12
N ASN A 3 -11.82 -71.53 1.93
CA ASN A 3 -12.05 -70.10 1.74
C ASN A 3 -10.81 -69.30 2.12
N THR A 4 -10.30 -68.63 1.08
CA THR A 4 -9.14 -67.75 1.04
C THR A 4 -9.57 -66.40 1.61
N ASN A 5 -9.03 -65.99 2.75
CA ASN A 5 -9.18 -64.61 3.21
C ASN A 5 -8.05 -63.77 2.62
N PHE A 6 -8.41 -62.94 1.64
CA PHE A 6 -7.60 -61.85 1.14
C PHE A 6 -7.48 -60.78 2.25
N LEU A 7 -6.26 -60.53 2.71
CA LEU A 7 -5.95 -59.37 3.53
C LEU A 7 -5.93 -58.15 2.60
N LEU A 8 -6.98 -57.34 2.66
CA LEU A 8 -7.08 -56.08 1.92
C LEU A 8 -6.11 -55.07 2.57
N LEU A 9 -4.93 -54.88 1.96
CA LEU A 9 -4.05 -53.75 2.25
C LEU A 9 -4.79 -52.47 1.89
N LEU A 10 -5.34 -51.79 2.90
CA LEU A 10 -5.76 -50.40 2.79
C LEU A 10 -4.51 -49.55 2.56
N LEU A 11 -4.20 -49.31 1.29
CA LEU A 11 -3.37 -48.19 0.87
C LEU A 11 -4.06 -46.91 1.35
N VAL A 12 -3.61 -46.39 2.49
CA VAL A 12 -3.89 -45.00 2.86
C VAL A 12 -3.10 -44.15 1.87
N PRO A 13 -3.73 -43.39 0.96
CA PRO A 13 -3.00 -42.40 0.21
C PRO A 13 -2.47 -41.39 1.23
N VAL A 14 -1.15 -41.34 1.40
CA VAL A 14 -0.47 -40.20 2.01
C VAL A 14 -0.71 -39.03 1.07
N LEU A 15 -1.84 -38.34 1.26
CA LEU A 15 -2.00 -36.98 0.78
C LEU A 15 -1.04 -36.14 1.63
N LEU A 16 0.22 -36.05 1.17
CA LEU A 16 1.08 -34.90 1.44
C LEU A 16 0.41 -33.70 0.77
N SER A 17 -0.69 -33.24 1.33
CA SER A 17 -1.12 -31.88 1.13
C SER A 17 0.01 -31.04 1.71
N CYS A 18 0.77 -30.36 0.85
CA CYS A 18 1.54 -29.19 1.24
C CYS A 18 0.55 -28.12 1.72
N ASN A 19 -0.08 -28.37 2.86
CA ASN A 19 -1.02 -27.50 3.53
C ASN A 19 -0.19 -26.44 4.25
N ARG A 20 0.53 -25.61 3.49
CA ARG A 20 1.18 -24.42 4.03
C ARG A 20 0.07 -23.42 4.28
N GLN A 21 -0.65 -23.63 5.38
CA GLN A 21 -1.53 -22.61 5.92
C GLN A 21 -0.73 -21.30 6.06
N PRO A 22 -1.35 -20.14 5.78
CA PRO A 22 -0.70 -18.85 5.94
C PRO A 22 -0.13 -18.73 7.36
N ASN A 23 1.07 -18.18 7.52
CA ASN A 23 1.55 -17.86 8.86
C ASN A 23 0.65 -16.72 9.41
N PRO A 24 -0.13 -16.95 10.48
CA PRO A 24 -1.07 -15.95 10.98
C PRO A 24 -0.37 -14.69 11.52
N GLU A 25 0.87 -14.82 12.03
CA GLU A 25 1.66 -13.67 12.49
C GLU A 25 2.05 -12.77 11.31
N LEU A 26 2.47 -13.37 10.20
CA LEU A 26 2.77 -12.62 8.97
C LEU A 26 1.51 -12.02 8.37
N LEU A 27 0.38 -12.73 8.40
CA LEU A 27 -0.90 -12.22 7.91
C LEU A 27 -1.37 -10.99 8.70
N ALA A 28 -1.09 -10.94 10.01
CA ALA A 28 -1.39 -9.78 10.84
C ALA A 28 -0.38 -8.65 10.66
N ALA A 29 0.89 -8.95 10.40
CA ALA A 29 1.96 -7.95 10.29
C ALA A 29 2.04 -7.29 8.90
N LEU A 30 1.69 -8.01 7.83
CA LEU A 30 1.84 -7.59 6.45
C LEU A 30 0.96 -6.39 6.06
N PRO A 31 -0.31 -6.25 6.51
CA PRO A 31 -1.13 -5.12 6.10
C PRO A 31 -0.52 -3.76 6.42
N GLY A 32 -0.68 -2.81 5.50
CA GLY A 32 -0.11 -1.47 5.52
C GLY A 32 0.77 -1.16 4.31
N GLU A 33 1.36 0.03 4.33
CA GLU A 33 2.28 0.50 3.31
C GLU A 33 3.74 0.11 3.64
N TRP A 34 4.51 -0.21 2.61
CA TRP A 34 5.90 -0.65 2.69
C TRP A 34 6.72 0.06 1.62
N TYR A 35 7.71 0.83 2.05
CA TYR A 35 8.53 1.69 1.20
C TYR A 35 9.85 1.01 0.86
N PHE A 36 10.22 0.96 -0.42
CA PHE A 36 11.47 0.38 -0.87
C PHE A 36 12.65 1.15 -0.26
N GLN A 37 13.46 0.46 0.55
CA GLN A 37 14.56 1.08 1.30
C GLN A 37 14.13 2.31 2.14
N GLY A 38 12.86 2.37 2.55
CA GLY A 38 12.30 3.48 3.32
C GLY A 38 12.01 4.75 2.53
N LYS A 39 12.09 4.72 1.18
CA LYS A 39 11.78 5.88 0.32
C LYS A 39 10.33 5.81 -0.19
N PRO A 40 9.55 6.90 -0.10
CA PRO A 40 8.15 6.89 -0.54
C PRO A 40 7.99 6.86 -2.06
N SER A 41 9.08 7.01 -2.83
CA SER A 41 9.06 7.01 -4.29
C SER A 41 8.77 5.64 -4.92
N ALA A 42 8.86 4.55 -4.15
CA ALA A 42 8.45 3.23 -4.61
C ALA A 42 8.06 2.32 -3.45
N GLY A 43 7.04 1.49 -3.62
CA GLY A 43 6.57 0.62 -2.54
C GLY A 43 5.37 -0.26 -2.88
N TYR A 44 4.89 -0.92 -1.83
CA TYR A 44 3.70 -1.77 -1.86
C TYR A 44 2.75 -1.41 -0.74
N SER A 45 1.45 -1.54 -0.98
CA SER A 45 0.41 -1.49 0.05
C SER A 45 -0.33 -2.81 0.05
N PHE A 46 -0.44 -3.45 1.21
CA PHE A 46 -1.19 -4.69 1.38
C PHE A 46 -2.40 -4.44 2.28
N SER A 47 -3.58 -4.83 1.82
CA SER A 47 -4.82 -4.72 2.57
C SER A 47 -5.22 -6.08 3.14
N ALA A 48 -5.86 -6.07 4.32
CA ALA A 48 -6.28 -7.30 5.02
C ALA A 48 -7.34 -8.11 4.27
N ASP A 49 -8.00 -7.52 3.26
CA ASP A 49 -8.95 -8.17 2.36
C ASP A 49 -8.29 -8.95 1.22
N GLY A 50 -6.95 -8.94 1.13
CA GLY A 50 -6.21 -9.58 0.05
C GLY A 50 -5.98 -8.70 -1.17
N SER A 51 -6.30 -7.40 -1.11
CA SER A 51 -5.95 -6.43 -2.16
C SER A 51 -4.54 -5.88 -1.97
N PHE A 52 -3.83 -5.57 -3.05
CA PHE A 52 -2.56 -4.82 -2.98
C PHE A 52 -2.46 -3.74 -4.06
N SER A 53 -1.54 -2.80 -3.83
CA SER A 53 -1.07 -1.85 -4.83
C SER A 53 0.45 -1.79 -4.82
N PHE A 54 1.03 -1.55 -5.99
CA PHE A 54 2.44 -1.23 -6.20
C PHE A 54 2.53 0.17 -6.80
N TRP A 55 3.56 0.91 -6.44
CA TRP A 55 3.89 2.15 -7.12
C TRP A 55 5.40 2.32 -7.22
N ASP A 56 5.80 3.02 -8.27
CA ASP A 56 7.08 3.71 -8.39
C ASP A 56 6.89 5.08 -9.06
N GLU A 57 7.97 5.70 -9.54
CA GLU A 57 7.92 7.01 -10.20
C GLU A 57 7.20 6.97 -11.57
N GLU A 58 7.07 5.80 -12.19
CA GLU A 58 6.58 5.64 -13.56
C GLU A 58 5.23 4.92 -13.63
N VAL A 59 4.93 4.03 -12.67
CA VAL A 59 3.82 3.09 -12.72
C VAL A 59 3.09 3.03 -11.39
N ILE A 60 1.75 3.02 -11.46
CA ILE A 60 0.87 2.61 -10.38
C ILE A 60 0.12 1.39 -10.87
N ASP A 61 0.16 0.32 -10.08
CA ASP A 61 -0.48 -0.94 -10.42
C ASP A 61 -1.19 -1.55 -9.20
N ALA A 62 -2.16 -2.42 -9.45
CA ALA A 62 -2.97 -3.02 -8.40
C ALA A 62 -3.42 -4.43 -8.76
N GLY A 63 -3.66 -5.21 -7.72
CA GLY A 63 -4.15 -6.58 -7.87
C GLY A 63 -4.56 -7.20 -6.55
N SER A 64 -4.46 -8.52 -6.51
CA SER A 64 -4.74 -9.33 -5.35
C SER A 64 -3.48 -10.05 -4.88
N TRP A 65 -3.39 -10.32 -3.59
CA TRP A 65 -2.31 -11.11 -3.01
C TRP A 65 -2.86 -12.25 -2.17
N THR A 66 -2.09 -13.33 -2.08
CA THR A 66 -2.34 -14.41 -1.14
C THR A 66 -1.04 -14.81 -0.45
N LEU A 67 -1.13 -15.30 0.79
CA LEU A 67 0.01 -15.76 1.58
C LEU A 67 -0.10 -17.27 1.83
N ARG A 68 0.90 -18.04 1.42
CA ARG A 68 1.01 -19.49 1.64
C ARG A 68 2.27 -19.79 2.46
N GLY A 69 2.12 -19.99 3.76
CA GLY A 69 3.25 -20.05 4.68
C GLY A 69 4.01 -18.72 4.74
N LYS A 70 5.24 -18.69 4.19
CA LYS A 70 6.07 -17.49 4.04
C LYS A 70 6.14 -16.98 2.59
N GLU A 71 5.33 -17.50 1.68
CA GLU A 71 5.37 -17.12 0.27
C GLU A 71 4.17 -16.23 -0.06
N ILE A 72 4.44 -15.03 -0.57
CA ILE A 72 3.41 -14.13 -1.09
C ILE A 72 3.32 -14.32 -2.60
N GLU A 73 2.10 -14.45 -3.09
CA GLU A 73 1.76 -14.52 -4.51
C GLU A 73 0.89 -13.31 -4.84
N CYS A 74 1.32 -12.47 -5.77
CA CYS A 74 0.53 -11.35 -6.29
C CYS A 74 0.05 -11.63 -7.71
N LEU A 75 -1.25 -11.42 -7.89
CA LEU A 75 -2.00 -11.70 -9.10
C LEU A 75 -2.68 -10.41 -9.56
N GLY A 76 -2.41 -9.99 -10.79
CA GLY A 76 -2.85 -8.70 -11.32
C GLY A 76 -1.70 -7.71 -11.41
N GLY A 77 -1.80 -6.80 -12.39
CA GLY A 77 -0.72 -5.93 -12.82
C GLY A 77 0.14 -6.49 -13.95
N ASP A 78 1.10 -5.69 -14.45
CA ASP A 78 1.94 -5.96 -15.64
C ASP A 78 2.87 -7.20 -15.49
N GLY A 79 2.74 -7.94 -14.39
CA GLY A 79 3.25 -9.30 -14.25
C GLY A 79 2.76 -9.95 -12.97
N ALA A 80 2.38 -11.23 -13.03
CA ALA A 80 2.17 -12.04 -11.84
C ALA A 80 3.53 -12.51 -11.29
N TRP A 81 3.74 -12.40 -9.98
CA TRP A 81 4.99 -12.78 -9.34
C TRP A 81 4.76 -13.39 -7.95
N SER A 82 5.68 -14.27 -7.55
CA SER A 82 5.69 -14.92 -6.24
C SER A 82 7.08 -14.85 -5.65
N ALA A 83 7.19 -14.55 -4.36
CA ALA A 83 8.44 -14.70 -3.63
C ALA A 83 8.25 -14.89 -2.13
N ARG A 84 9.30 -15.38 -1.48
CA ARG A 84 9.32 -15.55 -0.03
C ARG A 84 9.47 -14.20 0.68
N ILE A 85 8.69 -14.03 1.73
CA ILE A 85 8.71 -12.87 2.62
C ILE A 85 9.20 -13.23 4.02
N ASP A 86 9.85 -12.28 4.67
CA ASP A 86 10.02 -12.25 6.13
C ASP A 86 9.70 -10.86 6.66
N VAL A 87 9.12 -10.79 7.87
CA VAL A 87 8.84 -9.51 8.53
C VAL A 87 9.55 -9.50 9.88
N GLU A 88 10.45 -8.54 10.07
CA GLU A 88 11.17 -8.32 11.32
C GLU A 88 10.92 -6.88 11.79
N GLY A 89 9.95 -6.71 12.70
CA GLY A 89 9.51 -5.39 13.15
C GLY A 89 8.97 -4.55 11.98
N ASP A 90 9.57 -3.39 11.75
CA ASP A 90 9.23 -2.48 10.65
C ASP A 90 9.94 -2.83 9.33
N SER A 91 10.58 -3.99 9.19
CA SER A 91 11.27 -4.40 7.96
C SER A 91 10.60 -5.61 7.31
N LEU A 92 10.28 -5.48 6.03
CA LEU A 92 9.82 -6.56 5.15
C LEU A 92 10.98 -6.94 4.22
N PHE A 93 11.40 -8.18 4.30
CA PHE A 93 12.38 -8.78 3.40
C PHE A 93 11.65 -9.55 2.31
N TRP A 94 11.86 -9.15 1.06
CA TRP A 94 11.20 -9.78 -0.07
C TRP A 94 12.20 -10.03 -1.21
N GLY A 95 12.49 -11.31 -1.45
CA GLY A 95 13.60 -11.67 -2.33
C GLY A 95 14.92 -11.12 -1.78
N ARG A 96 15.57 -10.21 -2.53
CA ARG A 96 16.78 -9.47 -2.07
C ARG A 96 16.48 -8.03 -1.65
N SER A 97 15.23 -7.62 -1.72
CA SER A 97 14.79 -6.27 -1.43
C SER A 97 14.40 -6.15 0.03
N VAL A 98 14.65 -4.96 0.59
CA VAL A 98 14.19 -4.59 1.93
C VAL A 98 13.23 -3.43 1.77
N PHE A 99 12.04 -3.60 2.32
CA PHE A 99 11.04 -2.57 2.45
C PHE A 99 10.90 -2.21 3.91
N VAL A 100 10.68 -0.95 4.19
CA VAL A 100 10.44 -0.48 5.55
C VAL A 100 8.96 -0.16 5.63
N LYS A 101 8.29 -0.69 6.67
CA LYS A 101 6.90 -0.37 6.93
C LYS A 101 6.83 1.14 7.00
N ALA A 102 5.90 1.73 6.26
CA ALA A 102 5.54 3.10 6.51
C ALA A 102 5.18 3.15 7.98
N LYS A 103 6.05 3.75 8.79
CA LYS A 103 5.66 4.07 10.15
C LYS A 103 4.41 4.91 9.96
N ALA A 104 3.40 4.66 10.78
CA ALA A 104 2.35 5.66 11.00
C ALA A 104 3.01 6.84 11.72
N THR A 105 3.96 7.52 11.07
CA THR A 105 4.62 8.72 11.52
C THR A 105 3.83 9.86 10.93
N GLY A 106 2.90 10.32 11.77
CA GLY A 106 2.06 11.48 11.53
C GLY A 106 0.62 11.07 11.21
N ASP A 107 -0.31 11.70 11.91
CA ASP A 107 -1.63 11.97 11.36
C ASP A 107 -1.43 12.43 9.90
N LEU A 108 -2.21 11.92 8.94
CA LEU A 108 -2.14 12.39 7.54
C LEU A 108 -2.27 13.93 7.48
N ARG A 109 -2.94 14.51 8.48
CA ARG A 109 -2.93 15.94 8.77
C ARG A 109 -1.53 16.53 8.97
N GLU A 110 -0.67 15.91 9.79
CA GLU A 110 0.71 16.34 10.04
C GLU A 110 1.60 16.20 8.81
N ARG A 111 1.37 15.16 7.98
CA ARG A 111 2.11 14.96 6.73
C ARG A 111 1.81 16.04 5.70
N LEU A 112 0.58 16.56 5.67
CA LEU A 112 0.18 17.58 4.70
C LEU A 112 0.74 18.98 5.04
N LEU A 113 1.12 19.24 6.30
CA LEU A 113 1.58 20.56 6.72
C LEU A 113 2.80 21.06 5.93
N GLY A 114 2.83 22.36 5.66
CA GLY A 114 3.87 23.00 4.88
C GLY A 114 3.55 23.11 3.40
N ALA A 115 4.54 23.52 2.60
CA ALA A 115 4.37 23.90 1.21
C ALA A 115 4.59 22.72 0.24
N TRP A 116 3.63 22.52 -0.65
CA TRP A 116 3.62 21.53 -1.71
C TRP A 116 3.55 22.22 -3.06
N THR A 117 4.57 22.06 -3.88
CA THR A 117 4.59 22.64 -5.22
C THR A 117 4.32 21.57 -6.26
N ARG A 118 3.21 21.72 -6.98
CA ARG A 118 2.95 21.00 -8.22
C ARG A 118 3.57 21.77 -9.36
N LYS A 119 4.65 21.22 -9.92
CA LYS A 119 5.28 21.75 -11.13
C LYS A 119 4.70 21.07 -12.35
N THR A 120 4.27 21.86 -13.32
CA THR A 120 3.94 21.39 -14.67
C THR A 120 4.86 22.05 -15.68
N SER A 121 4.80 21.66 -16.96
CA SER A 121 5.61 22.28 -18.01
C SER A 121 5.28 23.75 -18.26
N THR A 122 4.12 24.21 -17.80
CA THR A 122 3.62 25.57 -18.01
C THR A 122 3.41 26.31 -16.70
N VAL A 123 2.99 25.65 -15.62
CA VAL A 123 2.53 26.32 -14.41
C VAL A 123 3.15 25.70 -13.16
N ASP A 124 3.59 26.56 -12.24
CA ASP A 124 3.90 26.20 -10.85
C ASP A 124 2.75 26.60 -9.93
N GLU A 125 2.10 25.60 -9.33
CA GLU A 125 1.07 25.75 -8.30
C GLU A 125 1.67 25.37 -6.94
N THR A 126 1.54 26.22 -5.92
CA THR A 126 1.97 25.92 -4.55
C THR A 126 0.78 25.92 -3.60
N TYR A 127 0.69 24.90 -2.76
CA TYR A 127 -0.31 24.71 -1.71
C TYR A 127 0.43 24.63 -0.37
N GLU A 128 0.22 25.58 0.52
CA GLU A 128 0.80 25.57 1.86
C GLU A 128 -0.28 25.34 2.92
N PHE A 129 -0.23 24.18 3.57
CA PHE A 129 -1.21 23.75 4.55
C PHE A 129 -0.75 24.13 5.96
N PHE A 130 -1.59 24.86 6.69
CA PHE A 130 -1.31 25.29 8.06
C PHE A 130 -2.06 24.44 9.10
N PRO A 131 -1.50 24.25 10.31
CA PRO A 131 -2.11 23.41 11.35
C PRO A 131 -3.52 23.83 11.77
N ASP A 132 -3.83 25.13 11.65
CA ASP A 132 -5.11 25.73 11.99
C ASP A 132 -6.20 25.53 10.92
N GLY A 133 -5.90 24.80 9.85
CA GLY A 133 -6.83 24.54 8.74
C GLY A 133 -6.82 25.64 7.67
N GLN A 134 -5.93 26.62 7.74
CA GLN A 134 -5.71 27.56 6.63
C GLN A 134 -4.89 26.92 5.51
N LEU A 135 -5.18 27.34 4.29
CA LEU A 135 -4.45 26.97 3.08
C LEU A 135 -4.01 28.24 2.35
N LEU A 136 -2.74 28.35 2.00
CA LEU A 136 -2.26 29.35 1.06
C LEU A 136 -2.03 28.69 -0.30
N TYR A 137 -2.73 29.18 -1.32
CA TYR A 137 -2.59 28.73 -2.70
C TYR A 137 -1.92 29.83 -3.53
N THR A 138 -0.83 29.51 -4.21
CA THR A 138 -0.13 30.44 -5.11
C THR A 138 0.03 29.84 -6.50
N LEU A 139 -0.33 30.60 -7.52
CA LEU A 139 -0.15 30.28 -8.93
C LEU A 139 0.86 31.29 -9.51
N ASN A 140 2.10 30.83 -9.74
CA ASN A 140 3.24 31.71 -9.98
C ASN A 140 3.16 32.48 -11.30
N GLU A 141 2.61 31.89 -12.37
CA GLU A 141 2.53 32.58 -13.68
C GLU A 141 1.66 33.84 -13.63
N GLU A 142 0.63 33.84 -12.78
CA GLU A 142 -0.33 34.92 -12.68
C GLU A 142 -0.08 35.85 -11.48
N ASN A 143 1.02 35.63 -10.72
CA ASN A 143 1.24 36.25 -9.40
C ASN A 143 -0.02 36.18 -8.52
N TYR A 144 -0.71 35.04 -8.59
CA TYR A 144 -2.04 34.90 -8.08
C TYR A 144 -2.03 34.12 -6.78
N THR A 145 -2.51 34.74 -5.70
CA THR A 145 -2.53 34.11 -4.37
C THR A 145 -3.94 34.12 -3.79
N ARG A 146 -4.42 32.96 -3.30
CA ARG A 146 -5.65 32.84 -2.51
C ARG A 146 -5.36 32.27 -1.14
N ILE A 147 -6.14 32.71 -0.16
CA ILE A 147 -6.21 32.10 1.17
C ILE A 147 -7.53 31.36 1.24
N GLY A 148 -7.46 30.07 1.52
CA GLY A 148 -8.60 29.18 1.69
C GLY A 148 -8.52 28.39 2.98
N LYS A 149 -9.31 27.33 3.03
CA LYS A 149 -9.28 26.35 4.12
C LYS A 149 -9.06 24.96 3.57
N TRP A 150 -8.58 24.08 4.44
CA TRP A 150 -8.52 22.66 4.16
C TRP A 150 -9.02 21.86 5.34
N GLN A 151 -9.59 20.70 5.03
CA GLN A 151 -9.94 19.70 6.03
C GLN A 151 -9.60 18.31 5.53
N LEU A 152 -9.33 17.43 6.49
CA LEU A 152 -9.05 16.04 6.24
C LEU A 152 -10.08 15.20 6.99
N THR A 153 -10.90 14.47 6.25
CA THR A 153 -11.92 13.56 6.79
C THR A 153 -11.52 12.13 6.46
N GLY A 154 -10.93 11.42 7.42
CA GLY A 154 -10.29 10.13 7.16
C GLY A 154 -9.10 10.30 6.22
N ASN A 155 -9.18 9.76 5.00
CA ASN A 155 -8.16 9.91 3.96
C ASN A 155 -8.57 10.90 2.86
N GLU A 156 -9.72 11.57 2.98
CA GLU A 156 -10.21 12.52 1.98
C GLU A 156 -9.77 13.95 2.34
N LEU A 157 -9.06 14.60 1.42
CA LEU A 157 -8.66 16.00 1.51
C LEU A 157 -9.67 16.88 0.77
N GLU A 158 -10.24 17.84 1.47
CA GLU A 158 -11.13 18.84 0.88
C GLU A 158 -10.48 20.22 0.98
N LEU A 159 -10.45 20.95 -0.14
CA LEU A 159 -9.97 22.33 -0.21
C LEU A 159 -11.13 23.28 -0.47
N ASP A 160 -11.25 24.33 0.33
CA ASP A 160 -12.20 25.43 0.13
C ASP A 160 -11.44 26.70 -0.24
N LEU A 161 -11.37 26.99 -1.54
CA LEU A 161 -10.68 28.18 -2.08
C LEU A 161 -11.73 29.23 -2.51
N PRO A 162 -11.56 30.51 -2.18
CA PRO A 162 -12.53 31.53 -2.59
C PRO A 162 -12.64 31.59 -4.13
N GLY A 163 -13.86 31.40 -4.66
CA GLY A 163 -14.15 31.39 -6.10
C GLY A 163 -13.97 30.04 -6.81
N ARG A 164 -13.61 28.97 -6.07
CA ARG A 164 -13.63 27.57 -6.51
C ARG A 164 -14.24 26.82 -5.31
N GLY A 165 -15.54 26.51 -5.34
CA GLY A 165 -16.21 25.87 -4.19
C GLY A 165 -15.47 24.61 -3.72
N PRO A 166 -15.86 24.01 -2.57
CA PRO A 166 -15.13 22.89 -2.00
C PRO A 166 -14.99 21.74 -3.02
N GLU A 167 -13.74 21.42 -3.38
CA GLU A 167 -13.41 20.36 -4.33
C GLU A 167 -12.64 19.26 -3.58
N PRO A 168 -13.16 18.00 -3.54
CA PRO A 168 -12.43 16.88 -2.98
C PRO A 168 -11.27 16.51 -3.91
N ILE A 169 -10.08 16.36 -3.34
CA ILE A 169 -8.90 15.87 -4.04
C ILE A 169 -8.70 14.41 -3.64
N ARG A 170 -8.72 13.51 -4.62
CA ARG A 170 -8.49 12.06 -4.47
C ARG A 170 -7.09 11.69 -4.93
#